data_AF-A0A5S9MJ80-F1
#
_entry.id   AF-A0A5S9MJ80-F1
#
_cell.length_a   1.000
_cell.length_b   1.000
_cell.length_c   1.000
_cell.angle_alpha   90.00
_cell.angle_beta   90.00
_cell.angle_gamma   90.00
#
_symmetry.space_group_name_H-M   'P 1'
#
loop_
_entity.id
_entity.type
_entity.pdbx_description
1 polymer ?
#
loop_
_entity_poly.entity_id
_entity_poly.type
_entity_poly.pdbx_seq_one_letter_code
_entity_poly.pdbx_strand_id
1 'polypeptide(L)'
;MAVHKKAGTSDIKDVLKYGELLKQKGLNLLSAPGNDLVASSALAASGCQMVLFTTGRGTPFGTFVPTMKISTNTALYETKKNWIDFNAGELLEEEYRKMLY
;
A
#
# COMPACT_ATOMS: atom_id res chain seq x y z
N MET A 1 -4.49 -0.69 13.05
CA MET A 1 -5.90 -0.75 12.61
C MET A 1 -6.11 -0.71 11.09
N ALA A 2 -5.22 -0.16 10.25
CA ALA A 2 -5.43 -0.11 8.78
C ALA A 2 -4.82 -1.27 7.96
N VAL A 3 -3.87 -2.05 8.51
CA VAL A 3 -3.12 -3.05 7.72
C VAL A 3 -3.98 -4.24 7.28
N HIS A 4 -4.90 -4.70 8.15
CA HIS A 4 -5.83 -5.80 7.84
C HIS A 4 -6.69 -5.49 6.59
N LYS A 5 -7.18 -4.25 6.45
CA LYS A 5 -8.05 -3.89 5.30
C LYS A 5 -7.33 -4.00 3.95
N LYS A 6 -6.00 -3.84 3.92
CA LYS A 6 -5.19 -3.97 2.69
C LYS A 6 -5.06 -5.42 2.22
N ALA A 7 -5.24 -6.40 3.11
CA ALA A 7 -5.19 -7.81 2.78
C ALA A 7 -6.47 -8.32 2.07
N GLY A 8 -7.55 -7.54 2.10
CA GLY A 8 -8.85 -7.94 1.57
C GLY A 8 -9.45 -9.08 2.39
N THR A 9 -10.09 -10.04 1.68
CA THR A 9 -10.79 -11.19 2.26
C THR A 9 -10.09 -12.53 1.99
N SER A 10 -8.90 -12.52 1.42
CA SER A 10 -8.14 -13.73 1.09
C SER A 10 -7.58 -14.41 2.33
N ASP A 11 -7.52 -15.75 2.33
CA ASP A 11 -6.85 -16.52 3.38
C ASP A 11 -5.33 -16.28 3.37
N ILE A 12 -4.74 -16.15 4.56
CA ILE A 12 -3.29 -16.10 4.74
C ILE A 12 -2.70 -17.47 4.38
N LYS A 13 -1.75 -17.49 3.46
CA LYS A 13 -1.07 -18.72 2.99
C LYS A 13 0.24 -19.00 3.72
N ASP A 14 0.94 -17.95 4.15
CA ASP A 14 2.20 -18.08 4.88
C ASP A 14 2.53 -16.81 5.69
N VAL A 15 3.45 -16.94 6.64
CA VAL A 15 4.05 -15.85 7.39
C VAL A 15 5.57 -15.94 7.29
N LEU A 16 6.14 -15.07 6.46
CA LEU A 16 7.58 -14.95 6.25
C LEU A 16 8.21 -14.22 7.43
N LYS A 17 9.37 -14.72 7.89
CA LYS A 17 10.26 -14.01 8.80
C LYS A 17 11.14 -13.03 8.03
N TYR A 18 11.68 -12.05 8.73
CA TYR A 18 12.61 -11.08 8.16
C TYR A 18 13.81 -11.78 7.50
N GLY A 19 14.04 -11.49 6.22
CA GLY A 19 15.10 -12.10 5.41
C GLY A 19 14.68 -13.36 4.64
N GLU A 20 13.45 -13.87 4.82
CA GLU A 20 12.96 -15.01 4.04
C GLU A 20 12.44 -14.59 2.66
N LEU A 21 12.61 -15.47 1.67
CA LEU A 21 12.06 -15.32 0.32
C LEU A 21 10.65 -15.92 0.23
N LEU A 22 9.82 -15.33 -0.63
CA LEU A 22 8.49 -15.85 -0.95
C LEU A 22 8.57 -17.25 -1.58
N LYS A 23 7.82 -18.20 -1.01
CA LYS A 23 7.73 -19.59 -1.49
C LYS A 23 6.34 -19.97 -2.00
N GLN A 24 5.30 -19.36 -1.45
CA GLN A 24 3.90 -19.70 -1.74
C GLN A 24 3.17 -18.55 -2.43
N LYS A 25 2.34 -18.87 -3.43
CA LYS A 25 1.46 -17.88 -4.07
C LYS A 25 0.26 -17.57 -3.17
N GLY A 26 -0.25 -16.34 -3.26
CA GLY A 26 -1.41 -15.87 -2.49
C GLY A 26 -1.06 -14.78 -1.49
N LEU A 27 -1.92 -14.56 -0.51
CA LEU A 27 -1.69 -13.57 0.55
C LEU A 27 -0.66 -14.13 1.54
N ASN A 28 0.51 -13.51 1.58
CA ASN A 28 1.58 -13.83 2.51
C ASN A 28 1.87 -12.62 3.39
N LEU A 29 2.13 -12.84 4.67
CA LEU A 29 2.50 -11.77 5.61
C LEU A 29 4.01 -11.78 5.81
N LEU A 30 4.64 -10.61 5.82
CA LEU A 30 6.06 -10.48 6.17
C LEU A 30 6.19 -9.84 7.55
N SER A 31 6.79 -10.57 8.48
CA SER A 31 7.13 -10.08 9.82
C SER A 31 8.49 -9.38 9.79
N ALA A 32 8.47 -8.06 9.63
CA ALA A 32 9.65 -7.18 9.56
C ALA A 32 9.40 -5.86 10.33
N PRO A 33 10.44 -5.04 10.60
CA PRO A 33 10.26 -3.73 11.21
C PRO A 33 9.30 -2.84 10.41
N GLY A 34 8.42 -2.11 11.10
CA GLY A 34 7.27 -1.44 10.50
C GLY A 34 7.49 -0.06 9.88
N ASN A 35 8.73 0.45 9.87
CA ASN A 35 9.02 1.76 9.26
C ASN A 35 9.09 1.67 7.73
N ASP A 36 8.55 2.66 7.02
CA ASP A 36 8.29 2.60 5.57
C ASP A 36 9.47 2.10 4.72
N LEU A 37 10.67 2.66 4.94
CA LEU A 37 11.87 2.28 4.18
C LEU A 37 12.34 0.86 4.48
N VAL A 38 12.37 0.44 5.75
CA VAL A 38 12.82 -0.92 6.10
C VAL A 38 11.77 -1.95 5.69
N ALA A 39 10.49 -1.69 5.95
CA ALA A 39 9.40 -2.59 5.57
C ALA A 39 9.37 -2.82 4.04
N SER A 40 9.50 -1.77 3.24
CA SER A 40 9.48 -1.88 1.79
C SER A 40 10.76 -2.52 1.24
N SER A 41 11.91 -2.24 1.85
CA SER A 41 13.16 -2.91 1.48
C SER A 41 13.13 -4.39 1.82
N ALA A 42 12.52 -4.76 2.95
CA ALA A 42 12.28 -6.14 3.35
C ALA A 42 11.35 -6.85 2.36
N LEU A 43 10.23 -6.23 1.99
CA LEU A 43 9.32 -6.77 0.96
C LEU A 43 10.06 -7.04 -0.35
N ALA A 44 10.82 -6.05 -0.82
CA ALA A 44 11.57 -6.17 -2.06
C ALA A 44 12.66 -7.24 -1.97
N ALA A 45 13.38 -7.34 -0.84
CA ALA A 45 14.35 -8.41 -0.58
C ALA A 45 13.69 -9.79 -0.50
N SER A 46 12.45 -9.88 -0.03
CA SER A 46 11.64 -11.12 0.00
C SER A 46 11.07 -11.53 -1.37
N GLY A 47 11.36 -10.78 -2.44
CA GLY A 47 10.91 -11.08 -3.80
C GLY A 47 9.72 -10.25 -4.30
N CYS A 48 9.32 -9.20 -3.58
CA CYS A 48 8.29 -8.26 -4.05
C CYS A 48 8.80 -7.47 -5.26
N GLN A 49 7.99 -7.36 -6.31
CA GLN A 49 8.35 -6.66 -7.56
C GLN A 49 7.73 -5.26 -7.66
N MET A 50 6.76 -4.92 -6.80
CA MET A 50 6.11 -3.61 -6.78
C MET A 50 5.49 -3.33 -5.41
N VAL A 51 5.64 -2.11 -4.91
CA VAL A 51 5.02 -1.65 -3.67
C VAL A 51 3.88 -0.68 -3.96
N LEU A 52 2.70 -0.95 -3.37
CA LEU A 52 1.58 -0.02 -3.32
C LEU A 52 1.63 0.75 -1.99
N PHE A 53 1.98 2.03 -2.07
CA PHE A 53 2.19 2.88 -0.89
C PHE A 53 1.04 3.88 -0.72
N THR A 54 0.15 3.59 0.22
CA THR A 54 -0.96 4.49 0.59
C THR A 54 -0.49 5.63 1.48
N THR A 55 -0.77 6.88 1.13
CA THR A 55 -0.40 8.07 1.91
C THR A 55 -1.54 9.08 2.02
N GLY A 56 -1.75 9.62 3.22
CA GLY A 56 -2.66 10.75 3.46
C GLY A 56 -1.94 12.10 3.58
N ARG A 57 -0.60 12.10 3.62
CA ARG A 57 0.23 13.30 3.82
C ARG A 57 1.14 13.62 2.63
N GLY A 58 1.18 12.74 1.63
CA GLY A 58 2.05 12.89 0.46
C GLY A 58 3.52 12.75 0.82
N THR A 59 3.85 11.72 1.60
CA THR A 59 5.23 11.32 1.88
C THR A 59 5.96 11.09 0.56
N PRO A 60 7.11 11.73 0.30
CA PRO A 60 7.89 11.52 -0.91
C PRO A 60 8.65 10.18 -0.82
N PHE A 61 7.90 9.08 -0.76
CA PHE A 61 8.41 7.75 -0.54
C PHE A 61 8.72 7.03 -1.86
N GLY A 62 9.82 6.29 -1.87
CA GLY A 62 10.17 5.34 -2.92
C GLY A 62 11.09 4.26 -2.37
N THR A 63 11.05 3.08 -2.99
CA THR A 63 11.99 1.98 -2.71
C THR A 63 12.71 1.56 -4.01
N PHE A 64 13.59 0.56 -3.93
CA PHE A 64 14.38 0.07 -5.07
C PHE A 64 13.58 -0.81 -6.05
N VAL A 65 12.31 -1.09 -5.73
CA VAL A 65 11.31 -1.64 -6.67
C VAL A 65 10.29 -0.56 -7.04
N PRO A 66 9.64 -0.65 -8.21
CA PRO A 66 8.58 0.28 -8.60
C PRO A 66 7.58 0.51 -7.45
N THR A 67 7.36 1.80 -7.13
CA THR A 67 6.51 2.21 -6.02
C THR A 67 5.38 3.09 -6.54
N MET A 68 4.15 2.59 -6.44
CA MET A 68 2.93 3.32 -6.78
C MET A 68 2.42 4.05 -5.53
N LYS A 69 2.24 5.36 -5.60
CA LYS A 69 1.78 6.22 -4.52
C LYS A 69 0.28 6.42 -4.67
N ILE A 70 -0.46 6.03 -3.65
CA ILE A 70 -1.91 6.08 -3.61
C ILE A 70 -2.33 7.12 -2.58
N SER A 71 -3.00 8.20 -3.00
CA SER A 71 -3.55 9.20 -2.07
C SER A 71 -4.83 8.68 -1.42
N THR A 72 -5.00 8.92 -0.13
CA THR A 72 -6.25 8.63 0.59
C THR A 72 -7.29 9.74 0.50
N ASN A 73 -6.98 10.87 -0.15
CA ASN A 73 -7.90 12.00 -0.33
C ASN A 73 -7.64 12.78 -1.62
N THR A 74 -8.70 13.28 -2.23
CA THR A 74 -8.63 14.00 -3.52
C THR A 74 -7.83 15.30 -3.42
N ALA A 75 -7.93 16.03 -2.31
CA ALA A 75 -7.17 17.27 -2.12
C ALA A 75 -5.64 17.06 -2.24
N LEU A 76 -5.11 15.98 -1.65
CA LEU A 76 -3.71 15.62 -1.77
C LEU A 76 -3.34 15.20 -3.20
N TYR A 77 -4.22 14.47 -3.88
CA TYR A 77 -4.01 14.10 -5.29
C TYR A 77 -3.91 15.36 -6.16
N GLU A 78 -4.87 16.28 -6.03
CA GLU A 78 -4.95 17.52 -6.81
C GLU A 78 -3.76 18.44 -6.57
N THR A 79 -3.28 18.54 -5.33
CA THR A 79 -2.13 19.40 -4.98
C THR A 79 -0.78 18.80 -5.37
N LYS A 80 -0.69 17.47 -5.54
CA LYS A 80 0.56 16.75 -5.85
C LYS A 80 0.40 15.76 -7.00
N LYS A 81 -0.27 16.16 -8.10
CA LYS A 81 -0.55 15.29 -9.26
C LYS A 81 0.68 14.59 -9.84
N ASN A 82 1.83 15.25 -9.82
CA ASN A 82 3.07 14.67 -10.35
C ASN A 82 3.74 13.64 -9.41
N TRP A 83 3.25 13.50 -8.18
CA TRP A 83 3.82 12.59 -7.16
C TRP A 83 2.86 11.45 -6.77
N ILE A 84 1.57 11.61 -7.04
CA ILE A 84 0.54 10.63 -6.71
C ILE A 84 0.07 9.95 -7.99
N ASP A 85 0.18 8.62 -8.02
CA ASP A 85 -0.19 7.82 -9.18
C ASP A 85 -1.69 7.49 -9.20
N PHE A 86 -2.35 7.43 -8.03
CA PHE A 86 -3.77 7.08 -7.91
C PHE A 86 -4.52 7.86 -6.81
N ASN A 87 -5.76 8.27 -7.09
CA ASN A 87 -6.65 8.93 -6.13
C ASN A 87 -7.68 7.94 -5.54
N ALA A 88 -7.47 7.49 -4.30
CA ALA A 88 -8.49 6.69 -3.59
C ALA A 88 -9.54 7.55 -2.85
N GLY A 89 -9.40 8.88 -2.88
CA GLY A 89 -10.36 9.81 -2.27
C GLY A 89 -11.75 9.78 -2.93
N GLU A 90 -11.80 9.43 -4.23
CA GLU A 90 -13.04 9.32 -5.01
C GLU A 90 -14.03 8.33 -4.39
N LEU A 91 -13.56 7.28 -3.72
CA LEU A 91 -14.42 6.30 -3.06
C LEU A 91 -15.32 6.93 -1.99
N LEU A 92 -14.77 7.86 -1.19
CA LEU A 92 -15.55 8.55 -0.17
C LEU A 92 -16.52 9.55 -0.83
N GLU A 93 -16.08 10.26 -1.86
CA GLU A 93 -16.93 11.22 -2.58
C GLU A 93 -18.12 10.54 -3.27
N GLU A 94 -17.90 9.37 -3.86
CA GLU A 94 -18.97 8.55 -4.44
C GLU A 94 -19.97 8.07 -3.38
N GLU A 95 -19.51 7.60 -2.22
CA GLU A 95 -20.39 7.21 -1.11
C GLU A 95 -21.28 8.39 -0.67
N TYR A 96 -20.70 9.58 -0.50
CA TYR A 96 -21.48 10.77 -0.15
C TYR A 96 -22.51 11.14 -1.23
N ARG A 97 -22.14 11.05 -2.53
CA ARG A 97 -23.08 11.31 -3.62
C ARG A 97 -24.24 10.32 -3.61
N LYS A 98 -23.99 9.04 -3.36
CA LYS A 98 -25.05 8.00 -3.26
C LYS A 98 -25.97 8.16 -2.06
N MET A 99 -25.55 8.87 -1.01
CA MET A 99 -26.43 9.19 0.12
C MET A 99 -27.33 10.40 -0.12
N LEU A 100 -26.98 11.26 -1.08
CA LEU A 100 -27.70 12.50 -1.38
C LEU A 100 -28.78 12.34 -2.47
N TYR A 101 -28.87 11.16 -3.10
CA TYR A 101 -29.85 10.79 -4.13
C TYR A 101 -30.43 9.41 -3.85
#